data_AF-A0A1R4HNC8-F1
#
_entry.id   AF-A0A1R4HNC8-F1
#
_cell.length_a   1.000
_cell.length_b   1.000
_cell.length_c   1.000
_cell.angle_alpha   90.00
_cell.angle_beta   90.00
_cell.angle_gamma   90.00
#
_symmetry.space_group_name_H-M   'P 1'
#
loop_
_entity.id
_entity.type
_entity.pdbx_description
1 polymer ?
#
loop_
_entity_poly.entity_id
_entity_poly.type
_entity_poly.pdbx_seq_one_letter_code
_entity_poly.pdbx_strand_id
1 'polypeptide(L)'
;MSLWVRTARVVSGVGLGAVAALHGVWAAGSSWPARDRRALGEAVVGNSEAFPGPRATATVAGVAATGALVTAGALGNGRGVVRVRRLAGLALLTRAAVGGDVALAALGMPAAKEQFLRLDNRFYRPLCAVLGAAVLIGARRRPAHPEGTAL
;
A
#
# COMPACT_ATOMS: atom_id res chain seq x y z
N MET A 1 -14.03 12.27 15.81
CA MET A 1 -13.00 12.15 14.74
C MET A 1 -13.35 13.14 13.65
N SER A 2 -12.42 13.96 13.15
CA SER A 2 -12.77 14.91 12.07
C SER A 2 -13.18 14.15 10.81
N LEU A 3 -14.06 14.75 10.00
CA LEU A 3 -14.50 14.18 8.72
C LEU A 3 -13.30 13.77 7.87
N TRP A 4 -12.27 14.63 7.80
CA TRP A 4 -11.00 14.37 7.12
C TRP A 4 -10.29 13.09 7.56
N VAL A 5 -10.19 12.83 8.87
CA VAL A 5 -9.54 11.61 9.38
C VAL A 5 -10.39 10.38 9.04
N ARG A 6 -11.73 10.50 9.12
CA ARG A 6 -12.63 9.39 8.74
C ARG A 6 -12.49 9.08 7.25
N THR A 7 -12.56 10.08 6.39
CA THR A 7 -12.39 9.90 4.93
C THR A 7 -11.04 9.29 4.60
N ALA A 8 -9.95 9.76 5.22
CA ALA A 8 -8.61 9.24 4.99
C ALA A 8 -8.46 7.76 5.40
N ARG A 9 -9.11 7.34 6.50
CA ARG A 9 -9.17 5.93 6.92
C ARG A 9 -9.97 5.06 5.97
N VAL A 10 -11.09 5.58 5.45
CA VAL A 10 -11.88 4.86 4.44
C VAL A 10 -11.06 4.69 3.16
N VAL A 11 -10.44 5.76 2.65
CA VAL A 11 -9.62 5.71 1.43
C VAL A 11 -8.47 4.73 1.57
N SER A 12 -7.70 4.81 2.66
CA SER A 12 -6.57 3.90 2.89
C SER A 12 -7.00 2.46 3.15
N GLY A 13 -8.09 2.25 3.90
CA GLY A 13 -8.63 0.92 4.17
C GLY A 13 -9.17 0.24 2.90
N VAL A 14 -10.01 0.93 2.13
CA VAL A 14 -10.56 0.41 0.87
C VAL A 14 -9.45 0.19 -0.15
N GLY A 15 -8.51 1.13 -0.29
CA GLY A 15 -7.41 1.00 -1.23
C GLY A 15 -6.50 -0.20 -0.93
N LEU A 16 -6.08 -0.38 0.32
CA LEU A 16 -5.29 -1.55 0.72
C LEU A 16 -6.10 -2.85 0.64
N GLY A 17 -7.40 -2.80 0.95
CA GLY A 17 -8.30 -3.94 0.79
C GLY A 17 -8.43 -4.39 -0.67
N ALA A 18 -8.53 -3.44 -1.61
CA ALA A 18 -8.53 -3.73 -3.04
C ALA A 18 -7.21 -4.35 -3.50
N VAL A 19 -6.07 -3.83 -3.02
CA VAL A 19 -4.74 -4.43 -3.29
C VAL A 19 -4.66 -5.85 -2.76
N ALA A 20 -5.18 -6.10 -1.55
CA ALA A 20 -5.22 -7.43 -0.95
C ALA A 20 -6.06 -8.41 -1.77
N ALA A 21 -7.26 -8.00 -2.18
CA ALA A 21 -8.14 -8.81 -3.02
C ALA A 21 -7.48 -9.15 -4.37
N LEU A 22 -6.86 -8.16 -5.01
CA LEU A 22 -6.16 -8.34 -6.28
C LEU A 22 -5.01 -9.36 -6.16
N HIS A 23 -4.20 -9.27 -5.10
CA HIS A 23 -3.15 -10.25 -4.85
C HIS A 23 -3.72 -11.63 -4.49
N GLY A 24 -4.86 -11.70 -3.81
CA GLY A 24 -5.57 -12.96 -3.56
C GLY A 24 -5.99 -13.65 -4.86
N VAL A 25 -6.53 -12.87 -5.81
CA VAL A 25 -6.89 -13.35 -7.16
C VAL A 25 -5.65 -13.88 -7.90
N TRP A 26 -4.52 -13.18 -7.84
CA TRP A 26 -3.26 -13.62 -8.43
C TRP A 26 -2.66 -14.86 -7.75
N ALA A 27 -2.78 -14.95 -6.41
CA ALA A 27 -2.34 -16.11 -5.65
C ALA A 27 -3.18 -17.36 -5.99
N ALA A 28 -4.47 -17.19 -6.28
CA ALA A 28 -5.34 -18.24 -6.81
C ALA A 28 -4.99 -18.64 -8.27
N GLY A 29 -4.06 -17.92 -8.91
CA GLY A 29 -3.49 -18.26 -10.21
C GLY A 29 -4.04 -17.47 -11.39
N SER A 30 -5.02 -16.58 -11.18
CA SER A 30 -5.59 -15.73 -12.21
C SER A 30 -4.59 -14.68 -12.71
N SER A 31 -4.62 -14.39 -14.01
CA SER A 31 -3.82 -13.32 -14.62
C SER A 31 -4.54 -11.96 -14.66
N TRP A 32 -5.82 -11.92 -14.24
CA TRP A 32 -6.65 -10.72 -14.36
C TRP A 32 -6.02 -9.52 -13.63
N PRO A 33 -6.03 -8.31 -14.21
CA PRO A 33 -6.68 -7.90 -15.46
C PRO A 33 -5.83 -8.11 -16.73
N ALA A 34 -4.64 -8.71 -16.63
CA ALA A 34 -3.81 -8.99 -17.79
C ALA A 34 -4.32 -10.20 -18.58
N ARG A 35 -3.98 -10.20 -19.88
CA ARG A 35 -4.38 -11.27 -20.81
C ARG A 35 -3.83 -12.64 -20.40
N ASP A 36 -2.62 -12.67 -19.87
CA ASP A 36 -1.94 -13.89 -19.43
C ASP A 36 -0.91 -13.59 -18.32
N ARG A 37 -0.33 -14.66 -17.76
CA ARG A 37 0.65 -14.60 -16.66
C ARG A 37 1.94 -13.87 -17.05
N ARG A 38 2.36 -13.94 -18.31
CA ARG A 38 3.58 -13.25 -18.78
C ARG A 38 3.35 -11.75 -18.83
N ALA A 39 2.23 -11.33 -19.41
CA ALA A 39 1.80 -9.94 -19.43
C ALA A 39 1.61 -9.38 -18.01
N LEU A 40 1.07 -10.19 -17.08
CA LEU A 40 0.98 -9.80 -15.67
C LEU A 40 2.36 -9.60 -15.04
N GLY A 41 3.32 -10.51 -15.29
CA GLY A 41 4.68 -10.40 -14.81
C GLY A 41 5.41 -9.16 -15.32
N GLU A 42 5.25 -8.83 -16.60
CA GLU A 42 5.81 -7.59 -17.15
C GLU A 42 5.15 -6.34 -16.56
N ALA A 43 3.84 -6.38 -16.30
CA ALA A 43 3.12 -5.25 -15.74
C ALA A 43 3.38 -4.99 -14.26
N VAL A 44 3.63 -6.04 -13.46
CA VAL A 44 3.70 -5.95 -11.99
C VAL A 44 5.13 -6.06 -11.46
N VAL A 45 6.00 -6.81 -12.15
CA VAL A 45 7.35 -7.14 -11.68
C VAL A 45 8.41 -6.75 -12.73
N GLY A 46 7.99 -6.28 -13.90
CA GLY A 46 8.91 -5.93 -14.99
C GLY A 46 9.58 -7.14 -15.65
N ASN A 47 9.12 -8.36 -15.37
CA ASN A 47 9.71 -9.59 -15.91
C ASN A 47 8.62 -10.65 -16.18
N SER A 48 8.52 -11.09 -17.43
CA SER A 48 7.52 -12.08 -17.90
C SER A 48 7.77 -13.50 -17.38
N GLU A 49 8.99 -13.82 -16.96
CA GLU A 49 9.41 -15.16 -16.55
C GLU A 49 9.55 -15.30 -15.04
N ALA A 50 9.70 -14.18 -14.32
CA ALA A 50 9.95 -14.15 -12.88
C ALA A 50 8.73 -13.70 -12.05
N PHE A 51 7.52 -14.12 -12.43
CA PHE A 51 6.34 -13.80 -11.61
C PHE A 51 6.37 -14.56 -10.27
N PRO A 52 6.10 -13.90 -9.12
CA PRO A 52 6.14 -14.53 -7.81
C PRO A 52 5.22 -15.75 -7.72
N GLY A 53 5.71 -16.80 -7.06
CA GLY A 53 4.92 -17.99 -6.80
C GLY A 53 3.68 -17.70 -5.91
N PRO A 54 2.67 -18.58 -5.90
CA PRO A 54 1.41 -18.37 -5.19
C PRO A 54 1.56 -17.99 -3.71
N ARG A 55 2.53 -18.60 -3.02
CA ARG A 55 2.81 -18.32 -1.59
C ARG A 55 3.28 -16.89 -1.37
N ALA A 56 4.19 -16.38 -2.20
CA ALA A 56 4.70 -15.01 -2.08
C ALA A 56 3.58 -14.00 -2.31
N THR A 57 2.77 -14.22 -3.35
CA THR A 57 1.62 -13.38 -3.68
C THR A 57 0.56 -13.41 -2.57
N ALA A 58 0.30 -14.57 -1.97
CA ALA A 58 -0.61 -14.72 -0.83
C ALA A 58 -0.10 -13.97 0.43
N THR A 59 1.22 -13.98 0.68
CA THR A 59 1.82 -13.18 1.76
C THR A 59 1.55 -11.69 1.56
N VAL A 60 1.73 -11.18 0.34
CA VAL A 60 1.43 -9.77 0.03
C VAL A 60 -0.06 -9.48 0.23
N ALA A 61 -0.95 -10.39 -0.19
CA ALA A 61 -2.39 -10.27 0.07
C ALA A 61 -2.70 -10.18 1.57
N GLY A 62 -2.11 -11.04 2.40
CA GLY A 62 -2.29 -11.04 3.84
C GLY A 62 -1.76 -9.78 4.52
N VAL A 63 -0.58 -9.30 4.11
CA VAL A 63 0.01 -8.05 4.60
C VAL A 63 -0.86 -6.86 4.23
N ALA A 64 -1.34 -6.79 2.98
CA ALA A 64 -2.22 -5.72 2.53
C ALA A 64 -3.57 -5.74 3.26
N ALA A 65 -4.16 -6.92 3.49
CA ALA A 65 -5.41 -7.07 4.23
C ALA A 65 -5.25 -6.62 5.69
N THR A 66 -4.17 -7.03 6.35
CA THR A 66 -3.85 -6.59 7.71
C THR A 66 -3.64 -5.07 7.74
N GLY A 67 -2.90 -4.54 6.75
CA GLY A 67 -2.72 -3.11 6.57
C GLY A 67 -4.04 -2.35 6.44
N ALA A 68 -4.99 -2.87 5.65
CA ALA A 68 -6.32 -2.29 5.47
C ALA A 68 -7.08 -2.19 6.79
N LEU A 69 -7.09 -3.26 7.61
CA LEU A 69 -7.73 -3.25 8.93
C LEU A 69 -7.07 -2.24 9.88
N VAL A 70 -5.74 -2.22 9.89
CA VAL A 70 -4.96 -1.29 10.71
C VAL A 70 -5.26 0.15 10.32
N THR A 71 -5.22 0.50 9.04
CA THR A 71 -5.40 1.88 8.56
C THR A 71 -6.85 2.34 8.64
N ALA A 72 -7.83 1.44 8.44
CA ALA A 72 -9.25 1.72 8.60
C ALA A 72 -9.64 2.09 10.04
N GLY A 73 -8.83 1.67 11.03
CA GLY A 73 -9.07 1.99 12.43
C GLY A 73 -9.50 0.82 13.31
N ALA A 74 -9.57 -0.41 12.77
CA ALA A 74 -10.12 -1.57 13.47
C ALA A 74 -9.37 -1.90 14.78
N LEU A 75 -8.05 -1.64 14.82
CA LEU A 75 -7.20 -1.85 15.99
C LEU A 75 -7.15 -0.64 16.94
N GLY A 76 -8.07 0.31 16.81
CA GLY A 76 -8.17 1.47 17.69
C GLY A 76 -7.06 2.53 17.47
N ASN A 77 -6.72 3.27 18.53
CA ASN A 77 -5.82 4.44 18.48
C ASN A 77 -4.63 4.35 19.46
N GLY A 78 -4.22 3.14 19.87
CA GLY A 78 -3.06 2.93 20.75
C GLY A 78 -1.76 3.52 20.21
N ARG A 79 -0.76 3.76 21.08
CA ARG A 79 0.52 4.42 20.67
C ARG A 79 1.27 3.57 19.64
N GLY A 80 1.32 2.26 19.84
CA GLY A 80 1.89 1.30 18.89
C GLY A 80 1.18 1.33 17.53
N VAL A 81 -0.15 1.22 17.52
CA VAL A 81 -0.95 1.21 16.27
C VAL A 81 -0.77 2.50 15.47
N VAL A 82 -0.72 3.66 16.13
CA VAL A 82 -0.46 4.94 15.46
C VAL A 82 0.96 5.00 14.89
N ARG A 83 1.97 4.46 15.58
CA ARG A 83 3.34 4.34 15.04
C ARG A 83 3.36 3.45 13.81
N VAL A 84 2.72 2.28 13.85
CA VAL A 84 2.62 1.37 12.71
C VAL A 84 1.97 2.06 11.50
N ARG A 85 0.85 2.77 11.69
CA ARG A 85 0.24 3.56 10.61
C ARG A 85 1.21 4.60 10.04
N ARG A 86 1.93 5.33 10.89
CA ARG A 86 2.90 6.34 10.42
C ARG A 86 4.02 5.72 9.60
N LEU A 87 4.59 4.61 10.08
CA LEU A 87 5.64 3.88 9.35
C LEU A 87 5.13 3.35 8.01
N ALA A 88 3.92 2.77 7.97
CA ALA A 88 3.29 2.31 6.74
C ALA A 88 3.04 3.45 5.74
N GLY A 89 2.51 4.59 6.23
CA GLY A 89 2.29 5.77 5.41
C GLY A 89 3.59 6.34 4.85
N LEU A 90 4.65 6.41 5.66
CA LEU A 90 5.96 6.85 5.21
C LEU A 90 6.55 5.89 4.17
N ALA A 91 6.49 4.58 4.40
CA ALA A 91 6.98 3.58 3.45
C ALA A 91 6.30 3.71 2.08
N LEU A 92 4.98 3.93 2.05
CA LEU A 92 4.23 4.16 0.80
C LEU A 92 4.66 5.45 0.09
N LEU A 93 4.88 6.54 0.84
CA LEU A 93 5.37 7.80 0.28
C LEU A 93 6.80 7.66 -0.25
N THR A 94 7.68 6.98 0.48
CA THR A 94 9.04 6.67 0.02
C THR A 94 8.97 5.87 -1.27
N ARG A 95 8.13 4.84 -1.35
CA ARG A 95 7.92 4.06 -2.59
C ARG A 95 7.41 4.91 -3.75
N ALA A 96 6.54 5.88 -3.49
CA ALA A 96 6.08 6.81 -4.51
C ALA A 96 7.19 7.77 -4.97
N ALA A 97 8.07 8.21 -4.06
CA ALA A 97 9.16 9.13 -4.36
C ALA A 97 10.30 8.46 -5.15
N VAL A 98 10.80 7.32 -4.66
CA VAL A 98 11.97 6.61 -5.24
C VAL A 98 11.65 5.85 -6.53
N GLY A 99 10.38 5.55 -6.79
CA GLY A 99 9.95 4.82 -7.98
C GLY A 99 10.22 3.30 -7.91
N GLY A 100 9.77 2.59 -8.94
CA GLY A 100 9.78 1.15 -9.00
C GLY A 100 11.16 0.52 -9.20
N ASP A 101 12.08 1.20 -9.89
CA ASP A 101 13.44 0.68 -10.13
C ASP A 101 14.23 0.50 -8.85
N VAL A 102 14.21 1.50 -7.96
CA VAL A 102 14.90 1.42 -6.67
C VAL A 102 14.27 0.33 -5.80
N ALA A 103 12.95 0.16 -5.87
CA ALA A 103 12.25 -0.89 -5.14
C ALA A 103 12.62 -2.30 -5.65
N LEU A 104 12.74 -2.48 -6.97
CA LEU A 104 13.19 -3.74 -7.57
C LEU A 104 14.65 -4.02 -7.25
N ALA A 105 15.52 -3.01 -7.34
CA ALA A 105 16.93 -3.13 -6.95
C ALA A 105 17.08 -3.52 -5.47
N ALA A 106 16.28 -2.95 -4.57
CA ALA A 106 16.26 -3.31 -3.16
C ALA A 106 15.78 -4.75 -2.90
N LEU A 107 15.00 -5.32 -3.82
CA LEU A 107 14.55 -6.71 -3.78
C LEU A 107 15.52 -7.66 -4.53
N GLY A 108 16.65 -7.16 -5.03
CA GLY A 108 17.62 -7.94 -5.80
C GLY A 108 17.11 -8.38 -7.18
N MET A 109 16.07 -7.72 -7.70
CA MET A 109 15.46 -8.06 -8.98
C MET A 109 16.18 -7.36 -10.15
N PRO A 110 16.16 -7.95 -11.36
CA PRO A 110 16.67 -7.31 -12.56
C PRO A 110 16.01 -5.94 -12.80
N ALA A 111 16.71 -5.06 -13.54
CA ALA A 111 16.16 -3.77 -13.93
C ALA A 111 14.79 -3.92 -14.60
N ALA A 112 13.85 -3.04 -14.26
CA ALA A 112 12.50 -3.12 -14.78
C ALA A 112 12.47 -2.96 -16.30
N LYS A 113 11.66 -3.78 -16.97
CA LYS A 113 11.27 -3.48 -18.36
C LYS A 113 10.45 -2.19 -18.42
N GLU A 114 10.54 -1.51 -19.56
CA GLU A 114 9.91 -0.20 -19.81
C GLU A 114 8.39 -0.18 -19.52
N GLN A 115 7.70 -1.29 -19.75
CA GLN A 115 6.26 -1.41 -19.45
C GLN A 115 5.95 -1.22 -17.96
N PHE A 116 6.73 -1.81 -17.06
CA PHE A 116 6.55 -1.63 -15.63
C PHE A 116 6.80 -0.18 -15.23
N LEU A 117 7.82 0.46 -15.80
CA LEU A 117 8.13 1.86 -15.51
C LEU A 117 7.03 2.82 -15.95
N ARG A 118 6.43 2.59 -17.11
CA ARG A 118 5.26 3.37 -17.57
C ARG A 118 4.09 3.22 -16.61
N LEU A 119 3.78 1.99 -16.18
CA LEU A 119 2.70 1.73 -15.22
C LEU A 119 3.02 2.27 -13.82
N ASP A 120 4.28 2.19 -13.40
CA ASP A 120 4.73 2.71 -12.12
C ASP A 120 4.56 4.23 -12.06
N ASN A 121 5.01 4.94 -13.09
CA ASN A 121 4.86 6.38 -13.18
C ASN A 121 3.41 6.83 -13.33
N ARG A 122 2.57 6.07 -14.07
CA ARG A 122 1.20 6.46 -14.35
C ARG A 122 0.21 6.09 -13.26
N PHE A 123 0.39 4.94 -12.60
CA PHE A 123 -0.61 4.36 -11.70
C PHE A 123 -0.03 4.01 -10.33
N TYR A 124 1.09 3.28 -10.24
CA TYR A 124 1.54 2.78 -8.95
C TYR A 124 2.09 3.87 -8.03
N ARG A 125 2.94 4.78 -8.53
CA ARG A 125 3.47 5.89 -7.73
C ARG A 125 2.36 6.84 -7.26
N PRO A 126 1.42 7.30 -8.12
CA PRO A 126 0.27 8.08 -7.66
C PRO A 126 -0.58 7.35 -6.62
N LEU A 127 -0.87 6.05 -6.82
CA LEU A 127 -1.63 5.26 -5.87
C LEU A 127 -0.92 5.16 -4.51
N CYS A 128 0.37 4.84 -4.50
CA CYS A 128 1.19 4.80 -3.29
C CYS A 128 1.25 6.17 -2.60
N ALA A 129 1.33 7.27 -3.36
CA ALA A 129 1.33 8.62 -2.80
C ALA A 129 0.00 8.93 -2.10
N VAL A 130 -1.13 8.68 -2.77
CA VAL A 130 -2.47 8.91 -2.23
C VAL A 130 -2.72 8.06 -0.99
N LEU A 131 -2.41 6.76 -1.05
CA LEU A 131 -2.57 5.87 0.10
C LEU A 131 -1.64 6.25 1.25
N GLY A 132 -0.38 6.58 0.97
CA GLY A 132 0.58 7.02 1.99
C GLY A 132 0.11 8.28 2.71
N ALA A 133 -0.33 9.30 1.96
CA ALA A 133 -0.89 10.52 2.53
C ALA A 133 -2.16 10.25 3.34
N ALA A 134 -3.09 9.45 2.82
CA ALA A 134 -4.32 9.07 3.51
C ALA A 134 -4.03 8.33 4.82
N VAL A 135 -3.07 7.42 4.84
CA VAL A 135 -2.65 6.72 6.06
C VAL A 135 -2.08 7.70 7.10
N LEU A 136 -1.20 8.63 6.69
CA LEU A 136 -0.63 9.63 7.59
C LEU A 136 -1.69 10.57 8.17
N ILE A 137 -2.64 11.02 7.35
CA ILE A 137 -3.78 11.83 7.79
C ILE A 137 -4.65 11.03 8.77
N GLY A 138 -4.93 9.76 8.46
CA GLY A 138 -5.68 8.84 9.31
C GLY A 138 -5.01 8.53 10.67
N ALA A 139 -3.69 8.70 10.74
CA ALA A 139 -2.87 8.49 11.93
C ALA A 139 -2.78 9.71 12.86
N ARG A 140 -3.34 10.87 12.48
CA ARG A 140 -3.34 12.06 13.35
C ARG A 140 -4.16 11.79 14.61
N ARG A 141 -3.53 11.97 15.77
CA ARG A 141 -4.23 12.06 17.06
C ARG A 141 -4.76 13.48 17.19
N ARG A 142 -5.97 13.65 17.74
CA ARG A 142 -6.35 14.99 18.24
C ARG A 142 -5.34 15.38 19.33
N PRO A 143 -4.89 16.65 19.37
CA PRO A 143 -4.27 17.18 20.57
C PRO A 143 -5.22 16.91 21.74
N ALA A 144 -4.70 16.45 22.89
CA ALA A 144 -5.46 16.59 24.11
C ALA A 144 -5.72 18.10 24.27
N HIS A 145 -6.98 18.49 24.47
CA HIS A 145 -7.25 19.86 24.90
C HIS A 145 -6.42 20.05 26.17
N PRO A 146 -5.57 21.07 26.29
CA PRO A 146 -5.09 21.46 27.61
C PRO A 146 -6.37 21.80 28.37
N GLU A 147 -6.76 20.96 29.33
CA GLU A 147 -7.75 21.37 30.30
C GLU A 147 -7.21 22.65 30.91
N GLY A 148 -8.00 23.71 30.80
CA GLY A 148 -7.66 24.97 31.42
C GLY A 148 -7.38 24.71 32.89
N THR A 149 -6.14 24.96 33.30
CA THR A 149 -5.88 25.51 34.62
C THR A 149 -6.54 26.88 34.62
N ALA A 150 -7.83 26.87 34.94
CA ALA A 150 -8.54 28.00 35.50
C ALA A 150 -7.91 28.28 36.87
N LEU A 151 -7.49 29.54 37.02
CA LEU A 151 -7.22 30.28 38.27
C LEU A 151 -6.05 29.79 39.14
#